data_AF-A0AAV5DC47-F1
#
_entry.id   AF-A0AAV5DC47-F1
#
_cell.length_a   1.000
_cell.length_b   1.000
_cell.length_c   1.000
_cell.angle_alpha   90.00
_cell.angle_beta   90.00
_cell.angle_gamma   90.00
#
_symmetry.space_group_name_H-M   'P 1'
#
loop_
_entity.id
_entity.type
_entity.pdbx_description
1 polymer ?
#
loop_
_entity_poly.entity_id
_entity_poly.type
_entity_poly.pdbx_seq_one_letter_code
_entity_poly.pdbx_strand_id
1 'polypeptide(L)'
;MLCSVCCEPFGATTHTDLVVRAKKMGVEVKVIHNASVMNAIGVYIRVKEPTFESLCRGGKKVYEPPRFMTVNTAISQLLEVEEAHGESGRILNLFSFNALWLIFYNDMFSAYTKDTLCIGVARLGSDDQRIVAGPMEKLLDVDFGPPLHCLIIVGKTHPLEEEMIEFYMIK
;
A
#
# COMPACT_ATOMS: atom_id res chain seq x y z
N MET A 1 20.54 -17.22 -14.38
CA MET A 1 21.57 -16.32 -13.82
C MET A 1 21.11 -15.93 -12.43
N LEU A 2 21.85 -16.31 -11.38
CA LEU A 2 21.49 -15.96 -9.99
C LEU A 2 22.28 -14.71 -9.58
N CYS A 3 21.60 -13.58 -9.39
CA CYS A 3 22.19 -12.36 -8.86
C CYS A 3 21.79 -12.26 -7.38
N SER A 4 22.74 -12.43 -6.46
CA SER A 4 22.50 -12.32 -5.02
C SER A 4 23.00 -10.97 -4.53
N VAL A 5 22.17 -10.26 -3.76
CA VAL A 5 22.44 -8.92 -3.24
C VAL A 5 22.14 -8.92 -1.73
N CYS A 6 22.96 -8.23 -0.94
CA CYS A 6 22.71 -8.06 0.49
C CYS A 6 21.45 -7.22 0.81
N CYS A 7 21.03 -6.36 -0.13
CA CYS A 7 19.90 -5.43 0.02
C CYS A 7 18.72 -5.83 -0.89
N GLU A 8 17.55 -5.21 -0.66
CA GLU A 8 16.35 -5.50 -1.44
C GLU A 8 16.54 -5.23 -2.95
N PRO A 9 16.10 -6.16 -3.84
CA PRO A 9 16.28 -6.04 -5.28
C PRO A 9 15.60 -4.83 -5.93
N PHE A 10 14.65 -4.18 -5.26
CA PHE A 10 13.97 -2.98 -5.76
C PHE A 10 14.36 -1.69 -5.03
N GLY A 11 15.16 -1.78 -3.96
CA GLY A 11 15.69 -0.61 -3.25
C GLY A 11 16.89 0.04 -3.95
N ALA A 12 17.54 -0.69 -4.86
CA ALA A 12 18.63 -0.18 -5.70
C ALA A 12 18.20 -0.15 -7.16
N THR A 13 18.16 1.05 -7.75
CA THR A 13 17.71 1.30 -9.12
C THR A 13 18.48 0.49 -10.18
N THR A 14 19.72 0.09 -9.89
CA THR A 14 20.54 -0.80 -10.75
C THR A 14 20.00 -2.22 -10.87
N HIS A 15 19.27 -2.72 -9.88
CA HIS A 15 18.68 -4.05 -9.90
C HIS A 15 17.32 -4.03 -10.59
N THR A 16 16.55 -2.95 -10.41
CA THR A 16 15.34 -2.67 -11.20
C THR A 16 15.66 -2.67 -12.70
N ASP A 17 16.77 -2.03 -13.12
CA ASP A 17 17.23 -2.05 -14.52
C ASP A 17 17.53 -3.46 -15.04
N LEU A 18 18.16 -4.31 -14.23
CA LEU A 18 18.43 -5.69 -14.61
C LEU A 18 17.12 -6.48 -14.81
N VAL A 19 16.15 -6.31 -13.92
CA VAL A 19 14.83 -6.95 -14.00
C VAL A 19 14.06 -6.46 -15.21
N VAL A 20 14.04 -5.15 -15.46
CA VAL A 20 13.37 -4.52 -16.61
C VAL A 20 13.97 -5.05 -17.92
N ARG A 21 15.30 -5.07 -18.05
CA ARG A 21 15.97 -5.61 -19.24
C ARG A 21 15.68 -7.08 -19.46
N ALA A 22 15.73 -7.90 -18.41
CA ALA A 22 15.43 -9.32 -18.51
C ALA A 22 13.97 -9.56 -18.94
N LYS A 23 13.00 -8.83 -18.39
CA LYS A 23 11.60 -8.88 -18.83
C LYS A 23 11.42 -8.44 -20.29
N LYS A 24 12.09 -7.36 -20.73
CA LYS A 24 12.07 -6.90 -22.14
C LYS A 24 12.64 -7.96 -23.10
N MET A 25 13.59 -8.77 -22.64
CA MET A 25 14.17 -9.87 -23.40
C MET A 25 13.36 -11.18 -23.32
N GLY A 26 12.17 -11.16 -22.68
CA GLY A 26 11.33 -12.34 -22.51
C GLY A 26 11.92 -13.38 -21.55
N VAL A 27 12.91 -13.01 -20.73
CA VAL A 27 13.52 -13.90 -19.74
C VAL A 27 12.66 -13.88 -18.47
N GLU A 28 12.29 -15.06 -18.00
CA GLU A 28 11.59 -15.21 -16.72
C GLU A 28 12.50 -14.76 -15.57
N VAL A 29 12.03 -13.81 -14.77
CA VAL A 29 12.74 -13.29 -13.60
C VAL A 29 11.96 -13.63 -12.35
N LYS A 30 12.50 -14.52 -11.51
CA LYS A 30 12.00 -14.76 -10.15
C LYS A 30 12.82 -13.93 -9.17
N VAL A 31 12.18 -12.93 -8.56
CA VAL A 31 12.81 -12.10 -7.52
C VAL A 31 12.62 -12.78 -6.18
N ILE A 32 13.73 -13.10 -5.51
CA ILE A 32 13.74 -13.64 -4.15
C ILE A 32 14.13 -12.49 -3.23
N HIS A 33 13.19 -12.01 -2.44
CA HIS A 33 13.41 -10.91 -1.52
C HIS A 33 14.12 -11.41 -0.24
N ASN A 34 15.06 -10.62 0.27
CA ASN A 34 15.67 -10.79 1.59
C ASN A 34 14.94 -9.95 2.66
N ALA A 35 15.16 -10.24 3.94
CA ALA A 35 14.33 -9.85 5.08
C ALA A 35 14.27 -8.36 5.47
N SER A 36 14.50 -7.38 4.58
CA SER A 36 14.58 -5.96 5.00
C SER A 36 13.32 -5.11 4.79
N VAL A 37 12.41 -5.43 3.86
CA VAL A 37 11.10 -4.74 3.72
C VAL A 37 9.92 -5.71 3.69
N MET A 38 10.08 -6.92 3.16
CA MET A 38 9.06 -7.98 3.32
C MET A 38 8.83 -8.33 4.79
N ASN A 39 9.87 -8.24 5.62
CA ASN A 39 9.71 -8.31 7.06
C ASN A 39 8.98 -7.05 7.57
N ALA A 40 9.22 -5.83 7.08
CA ALA A 40 8.44 -4.66 7.53
C ALA A 40 6.94 -4.74 7.15
N ILE A 41 6.62 -5.20 5.95
CA ILE A 41 5.24 -5.40 5.45
C ILE A 41 4.57 -6.61 6.15
N GLY A 42 5.32 -7.67 6.45
CA GLY A 42 4.80 -8.89 7.11
C GLY A 42 4.87 -8.89 8.65
N VAL A 43 5.75 -8.12 9.28
CA VAL A 43 6.00 -8.11 10.74
C VAL A 43 4.99 -7.23 11.46
N TYR A 44 4.38 -6.24 10.80
CA TYR A 44 3.36 -5.40 11.46
C TYR A 44 1.96 -6.03 11.53
N ILE A 45 1.70 -7.16 10.87
CA ILE A 45 0.38 -7.81 10.91
C ILE A 45 0.28 -8.93 11.96
N ARG A 46 1.38 -9.28 12.64
CA ARG A 46 1.33 -10.12 13.85
C ARG A 46 1.13 -9.30 15.12
N VAL A 47 0.45 -8.14 15.04
CA VAL A 47 -0.09 -7.49 16.24
C VAL A 47 -1.18 -8.41 16.76
N LYS A 48 -0.83 -9.19 17.79
CA LYS A 48 -1.82 -9.89 18.57
C LYS A 48 -2.55 -8.84 19.39
N GLU A 49 -3.72 -8.43 18.92
CA GLU A 49 -4.58 -7.51 19.66
C GLU A 49 -5.06 -8.22 20.94
N PRO A 50 -4.75 -7.71 22.14
CA PRO A 50 -5.33 -8.22 23.37
C PRO A 50 -6.83 -7.89 23.38
N THR A 51 -7.65 -8.80 23.89
CA THR A 51 -9.10 -8.52 24.05
C THR A 51 -9.31 -7.31 24.97
N PHE A 52 -10.38 -6.54 24.74
CA PHE A 52 -10.71 -5.36 25.56
C PHE A 52 -10.75 -5.71 27.07
N GLU A 53 -11.32 -6.87 27.40
CA GLU A 53 -11.36 -7.40 28.77
C GLU A 53 -9.96 -7.68 29.34
N SER A 54 -9.05 -8.23 28.52
CA SER A 54 -7.67 -8.49 28.90
C SER A 54 -6.85 -7.21 29.08
N LEU A 55 -7.17 -6.14 28.33
CA LEU A 55 -6.51 -4.84 28.42
C LEU A 55 -6.91 -4.10 29.71
N CYS A 56 -8.20 -4.13 30.07
CA CYS A 56 -8.73 -3.42 31.23
C CYS A 56 -8.43 -4.09 32.58
N ARG A 57 -8.30 -5.41 32.63
CA ARG A 57 -8.15 -6.15 33.90
C ARG A 57 -6.72 -6.42 34.35
N GLY A 58 -5.71 -5.99 33.58
CA GLY A 58 -4.29 -6.20 33.93
C GLY A 58 -3.88 -7.68 34.10
N GLY A 59 -4.70 -8.60 33.58
CA GLY A 59 -4.59 -10.05 33.77
C GLY A 59 -3.85 -10.77 32.64
N LYS A 60 -4.09 -12.08 32.53
CA LYS A 60 -3.48 -12.95 31.51
C LYS A 60 -3.82 -12.45 30.11
N LYS A 61 -2.80 -12.17 29.28
CA LYS A 61 -2.98 -11.67 27.91
C LYS A 61 -3.72 -12.69 27.06
N VAL A 62 -5.02 -12.47 26.84
CA VAL A 62 -5.83 -13.20 25.87
C VAL A 62 -5.83 -12.41 24.57
N TYR A 63 -5.42 -13.06 23.50
CA TYR A 63 -5.26 -12.42 22.19
C TYR A 63 -6.38 -12.83 21.25
N GLU A 64 -6.88 -11.88 20.48
CA GLU A 64 -7.81 -12.15 19.40
C GLU A 64 -7.12 -12.89 18.24
N PRO A 65 -7.87 -13.66 17.44
CA PRO A 65 -7.33 -14.26 16.23
C PRO A 65 -6.78 -13.17 15.29
N PRO A 66 -5.69 -13.45 14.54
CA PRO A 66 -5.12 -12.48 13.62
C PRO A 66 -6.16 -12.07 12.57
N ARG A 67 -6.42 -10.77 12.47
CA ARG A 67 -7.20 -10.19 11.37
C ARG A 67 -6.22 -9.63 10.34
N PHE A 68 -6.40 -10.01 9.08
CA PHE A 68 -5.62 -9.49 7.97
C PHE A 68 -6.49 -8.52 7.18
N MET A 69 -5.96 -7.34 6.89
CA MET A 69 -6.65 -6.38 6.04
C MET A 69 -6.40 -6.71 4.57
N THR A 70 -7.45 -6.71 3.76
CA THR A 70 -7.33 -6.87 2.31
C THR A 70 -7.03 -5.52 1.65
N VAL A 71 -6.41 -5.53 0.46
CA VAL A 71 -6.23 -4.32 -0.36
C VAL A 71 -7.56 -3.59 -0.58
N ASN A 72 -8.62 -4.33 -0.88
CA ASN A 72 -9.95 -3.76 -1.11
C ASN A 72 -10.46 -3.04 0.15
N THR A 73 -10.36 -3.68 1.32
CA THR A 73 -10.73 -3.07 2.60
C THR A 73 -9.90 -1.81 2.89
N ALA A 74 -8.59 -1.85 2.66
CA ALA A 74 -7.71 -0.71 2.88
C ALA A 74 -8.09 0.48 1.99
N ILE A 75 -8.33 0.25 0.70
CA ILE A 75 -8.73 1.30 -0.24
C ILE A 75 -10.10 1.87 0.15
N SER A 76 -11.08 1.02 0.48
CA SER A 76 -12.40 1.50 0.91
C SER A 76 -12.32 2.40 2.13
N GLN A 77 -11.53 2.02 3.15
CA GLN A 77 -11.34 2.82 4.35
C GLN A 77 -10.66 4.16 4.07
N LEU A 78 -9.63 4.16 3.20
CA LEU A 78 -8.97 5.39 2.79
C LEU A 78 -9.95 6.33 2.09
N LEU A 79 -10.70 5.85 1.09
CA LEU A 79 -11.66 6.67 0.35
C LEU A 79 -12.77 7.21 1.27
N GLU A 80 -13.27 6.40 2.20
CA GLU A 80 -14.26 6.84 3.20
C GLU A 80 -13.74 7.98 4.09
N VAL A 81 -12.47 7.89 4.52
CA VAL A 81 -11.81 8.92 5.32
C VAL A 81 -11.68 10.22 4.54
N GLU A 82 -11.28 10.18 3.26
CA GLU A 82 -11.23 11.39 2.42
C GLU A 82 -12.60 12.02 2.20
N GLU A 83 -13.64 11.20 1.98
CA GLU A 83 -15.02 11.70 1.85
C GLU A 83 -15.47 12.40 3.15
N ALA A 84 -15.20 11.82 4.31
CA ALA A 84 -15.50 12.41 5.62
C ALA A 84 -14.69 13.69 5.92
N HIS A 85 -13.42 13.75 5.50
CA HIS A 85 -12.58 14.96 5.61
C HIS A 85 -13.07 16.08 4.68
N GLY A 86 -13.51 15.74 3.47
CA GLY A 86 -14.12 16.68 2.53
C GLY A 86 -15.41 17.31 3.06
N GLU A 87 -16.22 16.56 3.80
CA GLU A 87 -17.43 17.07 4.47
C GLU A 87 -17.12 17.91 5.71
N SER A 88 -16.14 17.49 6.52
CA SER A 88 -15.73 18.22 7.73
C SER A 88 -15.11 19.59 7.40
N GLY A 89 -14.34 19.69 6.30
CA GLY A 89 -13.86 20.96 5.76
C GLY A 89 -14.98 21.88 5.24
N ARG A 90 -16.07 21.31 4.71
CA ARG A 90 -17.26 22.07 4.27
C ARG A 90 -18.07 22.62 5.44
N ILE A 91 -18.19 21.87 6.54
CA ILE A 91 -18.94 22.30 7.73
C ILE A 91 -18.18 23.42 8.48
N LEU A 92 -16.86 23.35 8.58
CA LEU A 92 -16.05 24.43 9.19
C LEU A 92 -16.13 25.75 8.40
N ASN A 93 -16.32 25.70 7.08
CA ASN A 93 -16.49 26.89 6.24
C ASN A 93 -17.81 27.64 6.43
N LEU A 94 -18.84 27.02 7.04
CA LEU A 94 -20.14 27.66 7.24
C LEU A 94 -20.21 28.47 8.56
N PHE A 95 -19.33 28.17 9.53
CA PHE A 95 -19.43 28.70 10.90
C PHE A 95 -18.40 29.77 11.27
N SER A 96 -17.44 30.13 10.39
CA SER A 96 -16.37 31.07 10.75
C SER A 96 -16.33 32.33 9.87
N PHE A 97 -16.82 33.43 10.44
CA PHE A 97 -16.91 34.78 9.84
C PHE A 97 -15.57 35.54 9.75
N ASN A 98 -14.42 34.87 9.62
CA ASN A 98 -13.13 35.56 9.47
C ASN A 98 -12.35 35.04 8.26
N ALA A 99 -12.36 35.84 7.19
CA ALA A 99 -11.67 35.64 5.92
C ALA A 99 -10.13 35.45 6.03
N LEU A 100 -9.54 35.67 7.22
CA LEU A 100 -8.10 35.51 7.47
C LEU A 100 -7.67 34.04 7.58
N TRP A 101 -8.57 33.13 7.98
CA TRP A 101 -8.28 31.68 8.03
C TRP A 101 -8.19 31.06 6.62
N LEU A 102 -8.90 31.64 5.65
CA LEU A 102 -8.92 31.17 4.25
C LEU A 102 -7.57 31.37 3.53
N ILE A 103 -6.76 32.34 3.96
CA ILE A 103 -5.49 32.66 3.32
C ILE A 103 -4.38 31.69 3.77
N PHE A 104 -4.41 31.22 5.02
CA PHE A 104 -3.42 30.29 5.56
C PHE A 104 -3.74 28.80 5.35
N TYR A 105 -5.01 28.42 5.17
CA TYR A 105 -5.43 27.02 4.99
C TYR A 105 -5.55 26.61 3.50
N ASN A 106 -4.63 27.09 2.66
CA ASN A 106 -4.66 26.86 1.20
C ASN A 106 -4.08 25.52 0.75
N ASP A 107 -3.64 24.64 1.66
CA ASP A 107 -3.18 23.29 1.29
C ASP A 107 -4.23 22.21 1.61
N MET A 108 -5.47 22.47 1.18
CA MET A 108 -6.51 21.44 1.10
C MET A 108 -6.33 20.61 -0.18
N PHE A 109 -5.13 20.05 -0.36
CA PHE A 109 -4.91 19.01 -1.36
C PHE A 109 -5.35 17.68 -0.75
N SER A 110 -6.38 17.07 -1.32
CA SER A 110 -6.72 15.67 -1.03
C SER A 110 -5.47 14.83 -1.29
N ALA A 111 -5.00 14.11 -0.27
CA ALA A 111 -3.71 13.41 -0.32
C ALA A 111 -3.77 12.23 -1.30
N TYR A 112 -4.95 11.68 -1.51
CA TYR A 112 -5.23 10.60 -2.45
C TYR A 112 -6.69 10.66 -2.90
N THR A 113 -6.91 10.30 -4.16
CA THR A 113 -8.22 10.27 -4.82
C THR A 113 -8.46 8.89 -5.43
N LYS A 114 -9.66 8.68 -5.98
CA LYS A 114 -10.01 7.43 -6.70
C LYS A 114 -9.05 7.11 -7.85
N ASP A 115 -8.44 8.14 -8.43
CA ASP A 115 -7.48 8.05 -9.53
C ASP A 115 -6.03 7.85 -9.07
N THR A 116 -5.75 7.91 -7.76
CA THR A 116 -4.38 7.75 -7.24
C THR A 116 -3.84 6.37 -7.59
N LEU A 117 -2.66 6.38 -8.22
CA LEU A 117 -1.95 5.16 -8.58
C LEU A 117 -1.52 4.42 -7.33
N CYS A 118 -1.89 3.14 -7.26
CA CYS A 118 -1.57 2.26 -6.17
C CYS A 118 -1.08 0.91 -6.69
N ILE A 119 -0.41 0.16 -5.84
CA ILE A 119 0.03 -1.21 -6.11
C ILE A 119 -0.50 -2.11 -5.00
N GLY A 120 -1.38 -3.04 -5.38
CA GLY A 120 -1.82 -4.13 -4.53
C GLY A 120 -0.86 -5.30 -4.66
N VAL A 121 -0.40 -5.81 -3.53
CA VAL A 121 0.51 -6.95 -3.45
C VAL A 121 -0.09 -7.99 -2.53
N ALA A 122 -0.13 -9.25 -2.97
CA ALA A 122 -0.58 -10.38 -2.18
C ALA A 122 0.47 -11.49 -2.20
N ARG A 123 0.75 -12.04 -1.02
CA ARG A 123 1.60 -13.23 -0.80
C ARG A 123 2.95 -13.12 -1.51
N LEU A 124 3.58 -11.94 -1.43
CA LEU A 124 4.87 -11.67 -2.06
C LEU A 124 5.91 -12.73 -1.68
N GLY A 125 6.57 -13.32 -2.68
CA GLY A 125 7.55 -14.40 -2.49
C GLY A 125 6.96 -15.81 -2.41
N SER A 126 5.63 -15.97 -2.44
CA SER A 126 4.95 -17.26 -2.62
C SER A 126 4.83 -17.63 -4.12
N ASP A 127 4.62 -18.91 -4.42
CA ASP A 127 4.35 -19.36 -5.80
C ASP A 127 3.01 -18.85 -6.33
N ASP A 128 2.08 -18.49 -5.44
CA ASP A 128 0.78 -17.88 -5.75
C ASP A 128 0.77 -16.35 -5.52
N GLN A 129 1.93 -15.69 -5.56
CA GLN A 129 2.04 -14.24 -5.42
C GLN A 129 1.23 -13.49 -6.50
N ARG A 130 0.66 -12.34 -6.12
CA ARG A 130 -0.08 -11.47 -7.04
C ARG A 130 0.30 -10.02 -6.82
N ILE A 131 0.71 -9.34 -7.90
CA ILE A 131 1.07 -7.93 -7.90
C ILE A 131 0.26 -7.26 -9.00
N VAL A 132 -0.51 -6.23 -8.66
CA VAL A 132 -1.34 -5.47 -9.60
C VAL A 132 -1.22 -4.00 -9.28
N ALA A 133 -0.95 -3.19 -10.30
CA ALA A 133 -0.87 -1.74 -10.23
C ALA A 133 -2.04 -1.10 -10.97
N GLY A 134 -2.55 0.02 -10.46
CA GLY A 134 -3.62 0.77 -11.10
C GLY A 134 -4.23 1.84 -10.19
N PRO A 135 -5.21 2.60 -10.71
CA PRO A 135 -6.00 3.52 -9.90
C PRO A 135 -6.66 2.79 -8.72
N MET A 136 -6.80 3.47 -7.58
CA MET A 136 -7.49 2.95 -6.39
C MET A 136 -8.86 2.35 -6.73
N GLU A 137 -9.64 3.03 -7.55
CA GLU A 137 -10.96 2.56 -7.98
C GLU A 137 -10.89 1.20 -8.69
N LYS A 138 -9.96 1.03 -9.63
CA LYS A 138 -9.81 -0.23 -10.37
C LYS A 138 -9.29 -1.36 -9.48
N LEU A 139 -8.47 -1.05 -8.48
CA LEU A 139 -7.94 -2.05 -7.56
C LEU A 139 -9.01 -2.61 -6.61
N LEU A 140 -10.12 -1.89 -6.38
CA LEU A 140 -11.26 -2.39 -5.61
C LEU A 140 -11.94 -3.59 -6.28
N ASP A 141 -11.87 -3.69 -7.60
CA ASP A 141 -12.47 -4.79 -8.37
C ASP A 141 -11.54 -6.01 -8.53
N VAL A 142 -10.28 -5.89 -8.11
CA VAL A 142 -9.29 -6.95 -8.25
C VAL A 142 -9.40 -7.94 -7.11
N ASP A 143 -9.53 -9.23 -7.45
CA ASP A 143 -9.39 -10.32 -6.49
C ASP A 143 -7.91 -10.68 -6.27
N PHE A 144 -7.40 -10.33 -5.11
CA PHE A 144 -6.03 -10.64 -4.68
C PHE A 144 -5.89 -12.05 -4.08
N GLY A 145 -6.99 -12.74 -3.80
CA GLY A 145 -7.01 -14.07 -3.20
C GLY A 145 -6.85 -14.04 -1.67
N PRO A 146 -6.28 -15.10 -1.06
CA PRO A 146 -6.12 -15.16 0.39
C PRO A 146 -5.04 -14.21 0.93
N PRO A 147 -5.13 -13.78 2.20
CA PRO A 147 -4.08 -12.95 2.83
C PRO A 147 -2.70 -13.64 2.78
N LEU A 148 -1.57 -12.93 2.86
CA LEU A 148 -1.35 -11.54 3.30
C LEU A 148 -1.38 -10.54 2.16
N HIS A 149 -2.09 -9.42 2.34
CA HIS A 149 -2.18 -8.33 1.37
C HIS A 149 -1.40 -7.09 1.87
N CYS A 150 -0.93 -6.29 0.93
CA CYS A 150 -0.27 -5.01 1.15
C CYS A 150 -0.73 -4.04 0.06
N LEU A 151 -1.06 -2.80 0.45
CA LEU A 151 -1.36 -1.69 -0.44
C LEU A 151 -0.20 -0.70 -0.39
N ILE A 152 0.28 -0.30 -1.56
CA ILE A 152 1.31 0.72 -1.73
C ILE A 152 0.68 1.90 -2.48
N ILE A 153 0.73 3.09 -1.89
CA ILE A 153 0.31 4.33 -2.56
C ILE A 153 1.54 4.90 -3.28
N VAL A 154 1.43 5.08 -4.59
CA VAL A 154 2.56 5.52 -5.41
C VAL A 154 2.69 7.04 -5.35
N GLY A 155 3.87 7.50 -4.92
CA GLY A 155 4.24 8.91 -4.93
C GLY A 155 4.98 9.31 -6.21
N LYS A 156 5.91 10.26 -6.09
CA LYS A 156 6.83 10.58 -7.19
C LYS A 156 7.78 9.41 -7.43
N THR A 157 7.80 8.89 -8.65
CA THR A 157 8.61 7.75 -9.05
C THR A 157 9.73 8.18 -10.00
N HIS A 158 10.80 7.39 -10.04
CA HIS A 158 11.85 7.53 -11.03
C HIS A 158 11.42 6.83 -12.34
N PRO A 159 11.85 7.28 -13.55
CA PRO A 159 11.43 6.66 -14.82
C PRO A 159 11.59 5.14 -14.90
N LEU A 160 12.62 4.63 -14.22
CA LEU A 160 12.91 3.20 -14.16
C LEU A 160 11.91 2.40 -13.29
N GLU A 161 11.34 3.05 -12.27
CA GLU A 161 10.24 2.50 -11.47
C GLU A 161 8.93 2.56 -12.25
N GLU A 162 8.69 3.61 -13.03
CA GLU A 162 7.52 3.72 -13.93
C GLU A 162 7.50 2.55 -14.93
N GLU A 163 8.63 2.30 -15.61
CA GLU A 163 8.78 1.14 -16.51
C GLU A 163 8.53 -0.19 -15.78
N MET A 164 8.89 -0.27 -14.50
CA MET A 164 8.64 -1.48 -13.72
C MET A 164 7.15 -1.63 -13.38
N ILE A 165 6.49 -0.53 -12.98
CA ILE A 165 5.06 -0.49 -12.63
C ILE A 165 4.21 -0.87 -13.84
N GLU A 166 4.58 -0.42 -15.04
CA GLU A 166 3.89 -0.74 -16.29
C GLU A 166 3.71 -2.25 -16.51
N PHE A 167 4.66 -3.09 -16.09
CA PHE A 167 4.52 -4.55 -16.20
C PHE A 167 3.40 -5.14 -15.35
N TYR A 168 2.97 -4.43 -14.30
CA TYR A 168 1.94 -4.87 -13.36
C TYR A 168 0.64 -4.07 -13.50
N MET A 169 0.58 -3.11 -14.43
CA MET A 169 -0.62 -2.31 -14.66
C MET A 169 -1.79 -3.19 -15.08
N ILE A 170 -2.94 -2.93 -14.45
CA ILE A 170 -4.20 -3.55 -14.81
C ILE A 170 -4.54 -3.18 -16.26
N LYS A 171 -4.78 -4.19 -17.10
CA LYS A 171 -5.12 -4.03 -18.51
C LYS A 171 -6.63 -4.04 -18.72
#